data_AF-A0A9W7X8H7-F1
#
_entry.id   AF-A0A9W7X8H7-F1
#
_cell.length_a   1.000
_cell.length_b   1.000
_cell.length_c   1.000
_cell.angle_alpha   90.00
_cell.angle_beta   90.00
_cell.angle_gamma   90.00
#
_symmetry.space_group_name_H-M   'P 1'
#
loop_
_entity.id
_entity.type
_entity.pdbx_description
1 polymer ?
#
loop_
_entity_poly.entity_id
_entity_poly.type
_entity_poly.pdbx_seq_one_letter_code
_entity_poly.pdbx_strand_id
1 'polypeptide(L)'
;MEDKITVRGRSRGRGGQLVTYYHHFKYEIFNVVYDQIVVELSSRFNERSTQLLRRMACLDPKNSFASFDRDQLEELGKMNAADFDHYGLMRLKDQFGLFIVDVRSNPEFANCQDLGDLAITMVKTEMSKDL
;
A
#
# COMPACT_ATOMS: atom_id res chain seq x y z
N MET A 1 25.09 -24.21 11.32
CA MET A 1 25.27 -23.98 12.76
C MET A 1 24.39 -22.80 13.12
N GLU A 2 23.45 -22.95 14.05
CA GLU A 2 22.62 -21.84 14.52
C GLU A 2 23.45 -21.00 15.50
N ASP A 3 24.01 -19.90 15.02
CA ASP A 3 24.76 -18.99 15.87
C ASP A 3 23.83 -18.37 16.91
N LYS A 4 24.20 -18.55 18.19
CA LYS A 4 23.44 -18.08 19.36
C LYS A 4 24.13 -16.88 19.96
N ILE A 5 23.35 -15.86 20.30
CA ILE A 5 23.82 -14.64 20.93
C ILE A 5 23.20 -14.50 22.33
N THR A 6 23.88 -13.79 23.20
CA THR A 6 23.38 -13.47 24.54
C THR A 6 22.39 -12.32 24.48
N VAL A 7 21.19 -12.48 25.05
CA VAL A 7 20.18 -11.42 25.18
C VAL A 7 20.79 -10.17 25.83
N ARG A 8 20.61 -9.00 25.20
CA ARG A 8 21.20 -7.74 25.65
C ARG A 8 20.40 -7.22 26.87
N GLY A 9 21.09 -6.96 27.99
CA GLY A 9 20.49 -6.38 29.21
C GLY A 9 20.51 -7.26 30.47
N ARG A 10 20.95 -8.53 30.38
CA ARG A 10 21.21 -9.36 31.58
C ARG A 10 22.70 -9.46 31.86
N SER A 11 23.09 -9.20 33.11
CA SER A 11 24.47 -9.23 33.57
C SER A 11 25.13 -10.58 33.23
N ARG A 12 26.36 -10.53 32.71
CA ARG A 12 27.15 -11.68 32.20
C ARG A 12 27.43 -12.78 33.23
N GLY A 13 27.03 -12.59 34.50
CA GLY A 13 27.46 -13.43 35.62
C GLY A 13 26.61 -14.66 35.92
N ARG A 14 25.33 -14.76 35.50
CA ARG A 14 24.47 -15.91 35.88
C ARG A 14 23.41 -16.20 34.82
N GLY A 15 23.62 -17.23 33.99
CA GLY A 15 22.57 -17.82 33.15
C GLY A 15 22.02 -16.90 32.04
N GLY A 16 22.89 -16.21 31.31
CA GLY A 16 22.48 -15.44 30.14
C GLY A 16 21.78 -16.37 29.13
N GLN A 17 20.48 -16.16 28.92
CA GLN A 17 19.71 -16.98 28.01
C GLN A 17 20.28 -16.81 26.60
N LEU A 18 20.81 -17.90 26.05
CA LEU A 18 21.33 -17.94 24.70
C LEU A 18 20.16 -18.04 23.74
N VAL A 19 20.01 -17.00 22.93
CA VAL A 19 18.93 -16.86 21.97
C VAL A 19 19.53 -16.98 20.58
N THR A 20 18.83 -17.66 19.66
CA THR A 20 19.32 -17.78 18.29
C THR A 20 19.39 -16.40 17.64
N TYR A 21 20.33 -16.20 16.72
CA TYR A 21 20.43 -14.95 15.96
C TYR A 21 19.09 -14.57 15.31
N TYR A 22 18.38 -15.57 14.76
CA TYR A 22 17.04 -15.39 14.22
C TYR A 22 16.06 -14.82 15.25
N HIS A 23 16.03 -15.37 16.46
CA HIS A 23 15.09 -14.90 17.48
C HIS A 23 15.42 -13.48 17.95
N HIS A 24 16.69 -13.15 18.15
CA HIS A 24 17.10 -11.78 18.48
C HIS A 24 16.70 -10.80 17.37
N PHE A 25 17.05 -11.11 16.12
CA PHE A 25 16.71 -10.24 15.00
C PHE A 25 15.19 -10.08 14.85
N LYS A 26 14.43 -11.17 14.90
CA LYS A 26 12.99 -11.14 14.68
C LYS A 26 12.24 -10.46 15.83
N TYR A 27 12.48 -10.87 17.07
CA TYR A 27 11.65 -10.47 18.20
C TYR A 27 12.17 -9.23 18.92
N GLU A 28 13.49 -9.03 19.00
CA GLU A 28 14.06 -7.88 19.73
C GLU A 28 14.33 -6.68 18.83
N ILE A 29 14.55 -6.88 17.52
CA ILE A 29 14.82 -5.79 16.57
C ILE A 29 13.62 -5.55 15.66
N PHE A 30 13.30 -6.52 14.79
CA PHE A 30 12.32 -6.34 13.73
C PHE A 30 10.93 -6.02 14.28
N ASN A 31 10.42 -6.82 15.21
CA ASN A 31 9.10 -6.57 15.81
C ASN A 31 9.04 -5.23 16.56
N VAL A 32 10.08 -4.87 17.31
CA VAL A 32 10.14 -3.59 18.04
C VAL A 32 10.08 -2.41 17.07
N VAL A 33 10.86 -2.47 15.99
CA VAL A 33 10.84 -1.43 14.95
C VAL A 33 9.50 -1.40 14.22
N TYR A 34 8.91 -2.56 13.93
CA TYR A 34 7.60 -2.66 13.30
C TYR A 34 6.51 -2.03 14.17
N ASP A 35 6.46 -2.36 15.46
CA ASP A 35 5.52 -1.80 16.42
C ASP A 35 5.68 -0.28 16.53
N GLN A 36 6.92 0.23 16.56
CA GLN A 36 7.20 1.67 16.55
C GLN A 36 6.67 2.35 15.29
N ILE A 37 6.90 1.77 14.11
CA ILE A 37 6.38 2.30 12.84
C ILE A 37 4.84 2.31 12.85
N VAL A 38 4.20 1.26 13.33
CA VAL A 38 2.74 1.18 13.45
C VAL A 38 2.20 2.27 14.38
N VAL A 39 2.84 2.45 15.54
CA VAL A 39 2.46 3.52 16.49
C VAL A 39 2.65 4.89 15.87
N GLU A 40 3.79 5.17 15.25
CA GLU A 40 4.04 6.45 14.59
C GLU A 40 3.04 6.73 13.47
N LEU A 41 2.76 5.75 12.60
CA LEU A 41 1.75 5.88 11.55
C LEU A 41 0.36 6.16 12.14
N SER A 42 -0.04 5.42 13.18
CA SER A 42 -1.34 5.60 13.84
C SER A 42 -1.48 6.95 14.57
N SER A 43 -0.37 7.55 15.02
CA SER A 43 -0.38 8.87 15.65
C SER A 43 -0.43 10.02 14.63
N ARG A 44 0.17 9.83 13.44
CA ARG A 44 0.17 10.83 12.36
C ARG A 44 -1.09 10.79 11.51
N PHE A 45 -1.65 9.59 11.29
CA PHE A 45 -2.85 9.39 10.49
C PHE A 45 -3.99 8.91 11.40
N ASN A 46 -5.08 9.67 11.44
CA ASN A 46 -6.29 9.18 12.08
C ASN A 46 -6.83 7.93 11.34
N GLU A 47 -7.77 7.23 11.98
CA GLU A 47 -8.37 6.01 11.42
C GLU A 47 -8.93 6.25 10.00
N ARG A 48 -9.55 7.40 9.75
CA ARG A 48 -10.10 7.74 8.44
C ARG A 48 -9.00 7.88 7.37
N SER A 49 -7.88 8.53 7.70
CA SER A 49 -6.74 8.71 6.78
C SER A 49 -6.01 7.38 6.50
N THR A 50 -5.88 6.51 7.50
CA THR A 50 -5.29 5.18 7.29
C THR A 50 -6.18 4.29 6.43
N GLN A 51 -7.50 4.32 6.65
CA GLN A 51 -8.46 3.64 5.78
C GLN A 51 -8.42 4.19 4.36
N LEU A 52 -8.34 5.52 4.19
CA LEU A 52 -8.19 6.16 2.88
C LEU A 52 -6.96 5.65 2.13
N LEU A 53 -5.78 5.69 2.75
CA LEU A 53 -4.53 5.21 2.16
C LEU A 53 -4.60 3.73 1.80
N ARG A 54 -5.21 2.90 2.66
CA ARG A 54 -5.41 1.48 2.39
C ARG A 54 -6.30 1.24 1.17
N ARG A 55 -7.36 2.03 0.99
CA ARG A 55 -8.23 1.92 -0.21
C ARG A 55 -7.56 2.49 -1.45
N MET A 56 -6.73 3.53 -1.33
CA MET A 56 -5.93 4.05 -2.46
C MET A 56 -4.93 3.02 -3.01
N ALA A 57 -4.61 1.96 -2.26
CA ALA A 57 -3.77 0.87 -2.77
C ALA A 57 -4.37 0.13 -3.98
N CYS A 58 -5.69 0.20 -4.19
CA CYS A 58 -6.33 -0.35 -5.40
C CYS A 58 -5.99 0.43 -6.68
N LEU A 59 -5.41 1.63 -6.54
CA LEU A 59 -4.96 2.49 -7.65
C LEU A 59 -3.47 2.32 -7.97
N ASP A 60 -2.80 1.33 -7.36
CA ASP A 60 -1.38 1.06 -7.64
C ASP A 60 -1.20 0.59 -9.09
N PRO A 61 -0.47 1.33 -9.94
CA PRO A 61 -0.30 0.97 -11.35
C PRO A 61 0.60 -0.26 -11.56
N LYS A 62 1.33 -0.70 -10.54
CA LYS A 62 2.25 -1.85 -10.64
C LYS A 62 1.55 -3.11 -11.11
N ASN A 63 2.30 -3.90 -11.88
CA ASN A 63 1.82 -5.16 -12.47
C ASN A 63 0.49 -4.97 -13.23
N SER A 64 0.38 -3.86 -13.96
CA SER A 64 -0.83 -3.51 -14.73
C SER A 64 -2.09 -3.43 -13.86
N PHE A 65 -1.99 -2.70 -12.75
CA PHE A 65 -3.07 -2.53 -11.77
C PHE A 65 -3.56 -3.86 -11.18
N ALA A 66 -2.63 -4.72 -10.74
CA ALA A 66 -2.99 -6.03 -10.19
C ALA A 66 -3.81 -5.95 -8.89
N SER A 67 -3.65 -4.88 -8.11
CA SER A 67 -4.41 -4.63 -6.88
C SER A 67 -5.79 -4.01 -7.11
N PHE A 68 -6.16 -3.74 -8.37
CA PHE A 68 -7.43 -3.09 -8.70
C PHE A 68 -8.62 -3.95 -8.28
N ASP A 69 -9.50 -3.34 -7.48
CA ASP A 69 -10.72 -3.93 -6.95
C ASP A 69 -11.84 -2.88 -7.06
N ARG A 70 -12.89 -3.24 -7.80
CA ARG A 70 -14.02 -2.33 -8.08
C ARG A 70 -14.78 -1.97 -6.81
N ASP A 71 -14.84 -2.85 -5.83
CA ASP A 71 -15.59 -2.60 -4.60
C ASP A 71 -14.77 -1.72 -3.64
N GLN A 72 -13.44 -1.87 -3.64
CA GLN A 72 -12.55 -0.95 -2.91
C GLN A 72 -12.58 0.46 -3.49
N LEU A 73 -12.69 0.60 -4.81
CA LEU A 73 -12.87 1.90 -5.46
C LEU A 73 -14.20 2.55 -5.08
N GLU A 74 -15.28 1.77 -5.01
CA GLU A 74 -16.59 2.28 -4.59
C GLU A 74 -16.56 2.75 -3.12
N GLU A 75 -15.90 1.98 -2.24
CA GLU A 75 -15.68 2.40 -0.85
C GLU A 75 -14.80 3.66 -0.75
N LEU A 76 -13.79 3.80 -1.63
CA LEU A 76 -12.96 5.01 -1.72
C LEU A 76 -13.81 6.25 -2.10
N GLY A 77 -14.72 6.10 -3.07
CA GLY A 77 -15.66 7.16 -3.44
C GLY A 77 -16.62 7.50 -2.30
N LYS A 78 -17.14 6.50 -1.59
CA LYS A 78 -18.02 6.70 -0.41
C LYS A 78 -17.32 7.44 0.73
N MET A 79 -16.02 7.24 0.92
CA MET A 79 -15.24 8.02 1.91
C MET A 79 -15.17 9.53 1.58
N ASN A 80 -15.40 9.87 0.31
CA ASN A 80 -15.51 11.23 -0.22
C ASN A 80 -16.96 11.55 -0.66
N ALA A 81 -17.96 11.17 0.15
CA ALA A 81 -19.38 11.34 -0.15
C ALA A 81 -19.83 12.80 -0.44
N ALA A 82 -19.00 13.80 -0.15
CA ALA A 82 -19.27 15.19 -0.53
C ALA A 82 -19.06 15.43 -2.04
N ASP A 83 -18.20 14.64 -2.67
CA ASP A 83 -17.79 14.82 -4.07
C ASP A 83 -18.60 13.95 -5.04
N PHE A 84 -19.32 12.94 -4.53
CA PHE A 84 -20.06 11.99 -5.34
C PHE A 84 -21.47 11.73 -4.79
N ASP A 85 -22.47 11.87 -5.65
CA ASP A 85 -23.79 11.30 -5.44
C ASP A 85 -23.80 9.80 -5.83
N HIS A 86 -24.92 9.12 -5.57
CA HIS A 86 -25.03 7.68 -5.85
C HIS A 86 -24.77 7.35 -7.34
N TYR A 87 -25.26 8.20 -8.24
CA TYR A 87 -25.07 8.04 -9.67
C TYR A 87 -23.62 8.31 -10.10
N GLY A 88 -22.98 9.35 -9.54
CA GLY A 88 -21.58 9.67 -9.75
C GLY A 88 -20.64 8.55 -9.30
N LEU A 89 -20.94 7.87 -8.20
CA LEU A 89 -20.20 6.69 -7.76
C LEU A 89 -20.32 5.52 -8.74
N MET A 90 -21.53 5.24 -9.24
CA MET A 90 -21.74 4.21 -10.27
C MET A 90 -20.97 4.54 -11.55
N ARG A 91 -21.06 5.78 -12.03
CA ARG A 91 -20.34 6.25 -13.21
C ARG A 91 -18.83 6.15 -13.03
N LEU A 92 -18.31 6.56 -11.86
CA LEU A 92 -16.89 6.45 -11.53
C LEU A 92 -16.43 4.99 -11.61
N LYS A 93 -17.20 4.06 -11.03
CA LYS A 93 -16.90 2.61 -11.05
C LYS A 93 -16.81 2.07 -12.48
N ASP A 94 -17.74 2.49 -13.35
CA ASP A 94 -17.75 2.06 -14.75
C ASP A 94 -16.61 2.68 -15.57
N GLN A 95 -16.38 3.99 -15.44
CA GLN A 95 -15.31 4.69 -16.15
C GLN A 95 -13.92 4.16 -15.75
N PHE A 96 -13.68 3.93 -14.46
CA PHE A 96 -12.44 3.31 -14.01
C PHE A 96 -12.31 1.87 -14.51
N GLY A 97 -13.42 1.13 -14.56
CA GLY A 97 -13.44 -0.21 -15.13
C GLY A 97 -12.97 -0.24 -16.59
N LEU A 98 -13.39 0.73 -17.40
CA LEU A 98 -12.95 0.90 -18.79
C LEU A 98 -11.48 1.33 -18.86
N PHE A 99 -11.10 2.35 -18.09
CA PHE A 99 -9.72 2.83 -18.02
C PHE A 99 -8.72 1.70 -17.72
N ILE A 100 -9.04 0.81 -16.77
CA ILE A 100 -8.17 -0.32 -16.42
C ILE A 100 -8.05 -1.32 -17.58
N VAL A 101 -9.11 -1.54 -18.35
CA VAL A 101 -9.05 -2.38 -19.56
C VAL A 101 -8.12 -1.77 -20.60
N ASP A 102 -8.23 -0.46 -20.83
CA ASP A 102 -7.40 0.26 -21.81
C ASP A 102 -5.92 0.24 -21.40
N VAL A 103 -5.63 0.58 -20.14
CA VAL A 103 -4.28 0.55 -19.57
C VAL A 103 -3.66 -0.85 -19.65
N ARG A 104 -4.40 -1.90 -19.29
CA ARG A 104 -3.90 -3.28 -19.34
C ARG A 104 -3.63 -3.77 -20.76
N SER A 105 -4.35 -3.23 -21.74
CA SER A 105 -4.20 -3.59 -23.15
C SER A 105 -3.06 -2.83 -23.83
N ASN A 106 -2.56 -1.76 -23.21
CA ASN A 106 -1.55 -0.89 -23.78
C ASN A 106 -0.15 -1.17 -23.18
N PRO A 107 0.82 -1.64 -23.97
CA PRO A 107 2.15 -2.00 -23.47
C PRO A 107 2.95 -0.82 -22.91
N GLU A 108 2.61 0.43 -23.27
CA GLU A 108 3.26 1.64 -22.75
C GLU A 108 3.09 1.78 -21.22
N PHE A 109 2.05 1.16 -20.65
CA PHE A 109 1.77 1.20 -19.21
C PHE A 109 2.40 0.04 -18.42
N ALA A 110 3.05 -0.92 -19.10
CA ALA A 110 3.58 -2.12 -18.45
C ALA A 110 4.64 -1.82 -17.37
N ASN A 111 5.35 -0.69 -17.51
CA ASN A 111 6.45 -0.31 -16.62
C ASN A 111 6.10 0.79 -15.60
N CYS A 112 4.85 1.26 -15.53
CA CYS A 112 4.47 2.31 -14.56
C CYS A 112 4.65 1.80 -13.11
N GLN A 113 5.57 2.42 -12.36
CA GLN A 113 5.86 2.02 -10.97
C GLN A 113 5.09 2.84 -9.94
N ASP A 114 4.64 4.03 -10.32
CA ASP A 114 3.85 4.91 -9.46
C ASP A 114 2.86 5.76 -10.27
N LEU A 115 2.04 6.53 -9.55
CA LEU A 115 1.04 7.41 -10.15
C LEU A 115 1.65 8.54 -10.98
N GLY A 116 2.91 8.92 -10.73
CA GLY A 116 3.64 9.91 -11.52
C GLY A 116 3.99 9.36 -12.89
N ASP A 117 4.56 8.15 -12.95
CA ASP A 117 4.81 7.43 -14.20
C ASP A 117 3.53 7.26 -15.00
N LEU A 118 2.45 6.83 -14.34
CA LEU A 118 1.14 6.68 -14.94
C LEU A 118 0.67 7.99 -15.60
N ALA A 119 0.72 9.10 -14.87
CA ALA A 119 0.28 10.40 -15.38
C ALA A 119 1.09 10.84 -16.61
N ILE A 120 2.41 10.63 -16.59
CA ILE A 120 3.29 10.94 -17.73
C ILE A 120 2.91 10.09 -18.94
N THR A 121 2.70 8.78 -18.75
CA THR A 121 2.32 7.86 -19.83
C THR A 121 0.94 8.17 -20.40
N MET A 122 -0.04 8.55 -19.56
CA MET A 122 -1.37 8.98 -20.01
C MET A 122 -1.33 10.20 -20.94
N VAL A 123 -0.44 11.16 -20.65
CA VAL A 123 -0.25 12.33 -21.52
C VAL A 123 0.41 11.94 -22.85
N LYS A 124 1.44 11.08 -22.80
CA LYS A 124 2.16 10.61 -24.00
C LYS A 124 1.29 9.80 -24.95
N THR A 125 0.40 8.99 -24.41
CA THR A 125 -0.51 8.10 -25.16
C THR A 125 -1.81 8.79 -25.57
N GLU A 126 -1.95 10.09 -25.26
CA GLU A 126 -3.15 10.90 -25.47
C GLU A 126 -4.43 10.37 -24.81
N MET A 127 -4.34 9.36 -23.93
CA MET A 127 -5.50 8.84 -23.18
C MET A 127 -6.10 9.88 -22.22
N SER A 128 -5.37 10.97 -21.93
CA SER A 128 -5.90 12.10 -21.18
C SER A 128 -6.96 12.91 -21.94
N LYS A 129 -7.18 12.67 -23.24
CA LYS A 129 -8.14 13.42 -24.06
C LYS A 129 -9.56 12.81 -24.06
N ASP A 130 -9.69 11.55 -23.66
CA ASP A 130 -10.95 10.79 -23.70
C ASP A 130 -11.62 10.63 -22.31
N LEU A 131 -11.04 11.23 -21.25
CA LEU A 131 -11.60 11.33 -19.90
C LEU A 131 -12.43 12.60 -19.71
#